data_AF-A0A850PYA2-F1
#
_entry.id   AF-A0A850PYA2-F1
#
_cell.length_a   1.000
_cell.length_b   1.000
_cell.length_c   1.000
_cell.angle_alpha   90.00
_cell.angle_beta   90.00
_cell.angle_gamma   90.00
#
_symmetry.space_group_name_H-M   'P 1'
#
loop_
_entity.id
_entity.type
_entity.pdbx_description
1 polymer ?
#
loop_
_entity_poly.entity_id
_entity_poly.type
_entity_poly.pdbx_seq_one_letter_code
_entity_poly.pdbx_strand_id
1 'polypeptide(L)' 'MDYSKSGNAKMGKNKPRHSEHNARGTEKNPYAKQPPKAELLARMKAAAEKAKKD' A
#
# COMPACT_ATOMS: atom_id res chain seq x y z
N MET A 1 -41.60 9.76 9.54
CA MET A 1 -40.30 9.37 8.95
C MET A 1 -39.91 8.01 9.47
N ASP A 2 -39.62 7.05 8.58
CA ASP A 2 -39.15 5.71 8.97
C ASP A 2 -37.62 5.70 9.01
N TYR A 3 -37.04 5.99 10.18
CA TYR A 3 -35.60 6.12 10.40
C TYR A 3 -34.81 4.83 10.13
N SER A 4 -35.50 3.69 9.97
CA SER A 4 -34.91 2.42 9.57
C SER A 4 -34.43 2.41 8.11
N LYS A 5 -35.01 3.26 7.25
CA LYS A 5 -34.67 3.36 5.81
C LYS A 5 -33.60 4.40 5.49
N SER A 6 -33.22 5.25 6.44
CA SER A 6 -32.20 6.30 6.19
C SER A 6 -30.78 5.77 6.03
N GLY A 7 -30.52 4.50 6.38
CA GLY A 7 -29.21 3.86 6.20
C GLY A 7 -28.10 4.44 7.08
N ASN A 8 -27.20 3.60 7.56
CA ASN A 8 -26.05 4.08 8.34
C ASN A 8 -25.03 4.77 7.43
N ALA A 9 -24.40 5.83 7.94
CA ALA A 9 -23.29 6.49 7.25
C ALA A 9 -22.16 5.48 7.01
N LYS A 10 -21.72 5.34 5.75
CA LYS A 10 -20.61 4.46 5.41
C LYS A 10 -19.33 5.00 6.03
N MET A 11 -18.71 4.21 6.90
CA MET A 11 -17.41 4.54 7.46
C MET A 11 -16.39 4.74 6.33
N GLY A 12 -15.66 5.84 6.38
CA GLY A 12 -14.54 6.08 5.49
C GLY A 12 -13.53 4.95 5.62
N LYS A 13 -13.04 4.44 4.50
CA LYS A 13 -11.88 3.54 4.52
C LYS A 13 -10.70 4.31 5.13
N ASN A 14 -9.82 3.64 5.88
CA ASN A 14 -8.64 4.21 6.52
C ASN A 14 -7.55 4.63 5.49
N LYS A 15 -7.96 5.42 4.49
CA LYS A 15 -7.13 5.96 3.43
C LYS A 15 -7.31 7.48 3.44
N PRO A 16 -6.22 8.24 3.33
CA PRO A 16 -6.29 9.68 3.16
C PRO A 16 -7.21 10.07 2.00
N ARG A 17 -8.00 11.13 2.19
CA ARG A 17 -8.90 11.66 1.16
C ARG A 17 -8.14 12.26 -0.02
N HIS A 18 -6.93 12.73 0.23
CA HIS A 18 -6.07 13.41 -0.74
C HIS A 18 -4.66 12.84 -0.69
N SER A 19 -3.97 12.85 -1.83
CA SER A 19 -2.55 12.52 -1.91
C SER A 19 -1.75 13.81 -1.75
N GLU A 20 -0.82 13.85 -0.81
CA GLU A 20 0.09 14.97 -0.64
C GLU A 20 1.13 14.98 -1.77
N HIS A 21 1.51 16.17 -2.26
CA HIS A 21 2.47 16.33 -3.36
C HIS A 21 3.91 15.95 -2.98
N ASN A 22 4.20 15.94 -1.68
CA ASN A 22 5.49 15.57 -1.09
C ASN A 22 5.47 14.14 -0.51
N ALA A 23 4.45 13.32 -0.81
CA ALA A 23 4.38 11.95 -0.33
C ALA A 23 5.66 11.18 -0.71
N ARG A 24 6.26 10.48 0.25
CA ARG A 24 7.48 9.69 0.05
C ARG A 24 7.25 8.57 -0.97
N GLY A 25 8.30 8.24 -1.73
CA GLY A 25 8.26 7.23 -2.78
C GLY A 25 7.58 7.68 -4.08
N THR A 26 7.29 8.97 -4.22
CA THR A 26 6.80 9.57 -5.48
C THR A 26 7.96 10.06 -6.34
N GLU A 27 7.68 10.48 -7.58
CA GLU A 27 8.71 11.03 -8.47
C GLU A 27 9.30 12.34 -7.93
N LYS A 28 8.48 13.17 -7.28
CA LYS A 28 8.92 14.44 -6.66
C LYS A 28 9.62 14.24 -5.31
N ASN A 29 9.29 13.18 -4.57
CA ASN A 29 9.96 12.80 -3.33
C ASN A 29 10.39 11.32 -3.41
N PRO A 30 11.57 11.03 -3.99
CA PRO A 30 12.02 9.66 -4.27
C PRO A 30 12.52 8.91 -3.03
N TYR A 31 12.59 9.56 -1.86
CA TYR A 31 13.01 8.90 -0.63
C TYR A 31 12.03 7.79 -0.24
N ALA A 32 12.57 6.65 0.21
CA ALA A 32 11.81 5.44 0.55
C ALA A 32 10.94 4.86 -0.58
N LYS A 33 11.27 5.15 -1.85
CA LYS A 33 10.63 4.51 -3.00
C LYS A 33 10.87 3.00 -2.95
N GLN A 34 9.77 2.25 -2.94
CA GLN A 34 9.86 0.79 -3.00
C GLN A 34 10.38 0.38 -4.38
N PRO A 35 11.26 -0.64 -4.45
CA PRO A 35 11.71 -1.17 -5.72
C PRO A 35 10.53 -1.71 -6.53
N PRO A 36 10.63 -1.74 -7.87
CA PRO A 36 9.59 -2.31 -8.71
C PRO A 36 9.27 -3.75 -8.30
N LYS A 37 8.01 -4.15 -8.49
CA LYS A 37 7.49 -5.46 -8.05
C LYS A 37 8.37 -6.63 -8.51
N ALA A 38 8.96 -6.53 -9.70
CA ALA A 38 9.87 -7.54 -10.24
C ALA A 38 11.10 -7.78 -9.35
N GLU A 39 11.75 -6.71 -8.89
CA GLU A 39 12.93 -6.79 -8.02
C GLU A 39 12.58 -7.33 -6.64
N LEU A 40 11.44 -6.94 -6.08
CA LEU A 40 10.94 -7.46 -4.81
C LEU A 40 10.71 -8.99 -4.91
N LEU A 41 10.06 -9.44 -5.98
CA LEU A 41 9.82 -10.86 -6.21
C LEU A 41 11.13 -11.64 -6.41
N ALA A 42 12.11 -11.07 -7.11
CA ALA A 42 13.43 -11.67 -7.26
C ALA A 42 14.13 -11.84 -5.91
N ARG A 43 14.09 -10.80 -5.05
CA ARG A 43 14.65 -10.87 -3.70
C ARG A 43 13.96 -11.91 -2.83
N MET A 44 12.63 -12.02 -2.89
CA MET A 44 11.88 -13.05 -2.16
C MET A 44 12.25 -14.46 -2.63
N LYS A 45 12.37 -14.68 -3.94
CA LYS A 45 12.80 -15.97 -4.49
C LYS A 45 14.21 -16.33 -4.05
N ALA A 46 15.16 -15.39 -4.15
CA ALA A 46 16.53 -15.60 -3.70
C ALA A 46 16.63 -15.90 -2.20
N ALA A 47 15.84 -15.22 -1.36
CA ALA A 47 15.77 -15.52 0.07
C ALA A 47 15.19 -16.92 0.34
N ALA A 48 14.14 -17.32 -0.37
CA ALA A 48 13.56 -18.65 -0.26
C ALA A 48 14.51 -19.76 -0.73
N GLU A 49 15.34 -19.50 -1.75
CA GLU A 49 16.38 -20.45 -2.18
C GLU A 49 17.52 -20.60 -1.17
N LYS A 50 17.92 -19.51 -0.50
CA LYS A 50 18.91 -19.57 0.58
C LYS A 50 18.40 -20.38 1.76
N ALA A 51 17.18 -20.09 2.22
CA ALA A 51 16.55 -20.79 3.34
C ALA A 51 16.26 -22.28 3.10
N LYS A 52 16.32 -22.76 1.84
CA LYS A 52 16.21 -24.19 1.50
C LYS A 52 17.56 -24.91 1.44
N LYS A 53 18.65 -24.15 1.35
CA LYS A 53 20.03 -24.67 1.26
C LYS A 53 20.71 -24.71 2.61
N ASP A 54 20.22 -23.91 3.57
CA ASP A 54 20.47 -24.07 5.00
C ASP A 54 19.60 -25.21 5.58
#